data_AF-A0A521TLF5-F1
#
_entry.id   AF-A0A521TLF5-F1
#
_cell.length_a   1.000
_cell.length_b   1.000
_cell.length_c   1.000
_cell.angle_alpha   90.00
_cell.angle_beta   90.00
_cell.angle_gamma   90.00
#
_symmetry.space_group_name_H-M   'P 1'
#
loop_
_entity.id
_entity.type
_entity.pdbx_description
1 polymer ?
#
loop_
_entity_poly.entity_id
_entity_poly.type
_entity_poly.pdbx_seq_one_letter_code
_entity_poly.pdbx_strand_id
1 'polypeptide(L)'
;MSTHRMQLLLDEDRHRRLARVARSRGVSMSALVREAIDAISDTDDSRRRAIEAILAAPPIPVPDDPADLRRELDEARGARRFVRDSA
;
A
#
# COMPACT_ATOMS: atom_id res chain seq x y z
N MET A 1 24.51 1.28 9.72
CA MET A 1 23.23 0.78 10.27
C MET A 1 23.47 0.33 11.70
N SER A 2 22.65 0.77 12.66
CA SER A 2 22.68 0.25 14.03
C SER A 2 21.73 -0.94 14.15
N THR A 3 22.18 -1.99 14.83
CA THR A 3 21.37 -3.19 15.10
C THR A 3 21.03 -3.24 16.58
N HIS A 4 19.77 -3.52 16.90
CA HIS A 4 19.30 -3.67 18.27
C HIS A 4 18.79 -5.09 18.49
N ARG A 5 19.14 -5.73 19.62
CA ARG A 5 18.64 -7.06 19.98
C ARG A 5 17.34 -6.92 20.75
N MET A 6 16.28 -7.57 20.27
CA MET A 6 14.99 -7.65 20.93
C MET A 6 14.65 -9.09 21.30
N GLN A 7 14.00 -9.28 22.44
CA GLN A 7 13.38 -10.55 22.84
C GLN A 7 11.87 -10.35 22.90
N LEU A 8 11.11 -11.24 22.27
CA LEU A 8 9.65 -11.21 22.23
C LEU A 8 9.12 -12.56 22.73
N LEU A 9 8.23 -12.51 23.71
CA LEU A 9 7.47 -13.66 24.18
C LEU A 9 6.24 -13.84 23.30
N LEU A 10 6.04 -15.05 22.80
CA LEU A 10 4.85 -15.45 22.05
C LEU A 10 4.07 -16.46 22.87
N ASP A 11 2.74 -16.36 22.84
CA ASP A 11 1.91 -17.47 23.25
C ASP A 11 2.11 -18.68 22.33
N GLU A 12 1.66 -19.84 22.80
CA GLU A 12 1.86 -21.11 22.13
C GLU A 12 1.26 -21.13 20.71
N ASP A 13 0.08 -20.54 20.52
CA ASP A 13 -0.61 -20.52 19.23
C ASP A 13 0.12 -19.68 18.19
N ARG A 14 0.58 -18.49 18.59
CA ARG A 14 1.41 -17.62 17.75
C ARG A 14 2.74 -18.27 17.42
N HIS A 15 3.38 -18.91 18.39
CA HIS A 15 4.63 -19.63 18.18
C HIS A 15 4.46 -20.76 17.17
N ARG A 16 3.46 -21.64 17.35
CA ARG A 16 3.16 -22.72 16.39
C ARG A 16 2.85 -22.20 15.00
N ARG A 17 2.06 -21.13 14.89
CA ARG A 17 1.74 -20.51 13.60
C ARG A 17 2.99 -20.02 12.90
N LEU A 18 3.87 -19.30 13.61
CA LEU A 18 5.11 -18.76 13.04
C LEU A 18 6.07 -19.88 12.64
N ALA A 19 6.24 -20.89 13.49
CA ALA A 19 7.09 -22.06 13.22
C ALA A 19 6.61 -22.84 11.99
N ARG A 20 5.30 -23.03 11.83
CA ARG A 20 4.72 -23.72 10.67
C ARG A 20 5.02 -22.97 9.37
N VAL A 21 4.81 -21.66 9.34
CA VAL A 21 5.05 -20.83 8.14
C VAL A 21 6.55 -20.74 7.83
N ALA A 22 7.39 -20.62 8.85
CA ALA A 22 8.85 -20.60 8.70
C ALA A 22 9.34 -21.91 8.05
N ARG A 23 8.85 -23.05 8.56
CA ARG A 23 9.17 -24.36 8.02
C ARG A 23 8.68 -24.55 6.59
N SER A 24 7.44 -24.15 6.29
CA SER A 24 6.90 -24.31 4.92
C SER A 24 7.64 -23.45 3.89
N ARG A 25 8.21 -22.32 4.31
CA ARG A 25 8.98 -21.42 3.45
C ARG A 25 10.50 -21.67 3.47
N GLY A 26 10.99 -22.58 4.32
CA GLY A 26 12.43 -22.84 4.46
C GLY A 26 13.24 -21.67 5.03
N VAL A 27 12.62 -20.81 5.84
CA VAL A 27 13.26 -19.61 6.43
C VAL A 27 13.21 -19.65 7.97
N SER A 28 13.99 -18.81 8.63
CA SER A 28 13.93 -18.66 10.08
C SER A 28 12.69 -17.87 10.52
N MET A 29 12.19 -18.15 11.73
CA MET A 29 11.11 -17.35 12.33
C MET A 29 11.47 -15.86 12.42
N SER A 30 12.73 -15.54 12.74
CA SER A 30 13.20 -14.15 12.77
C SER A 30 13.20 -13.48 11.39
N ALA A 31 13.40 -14.23 10.31
CA ALA A 31 13.27 -13.70 8.96
C ALA A 31 11.82 -13.30 8.66
N LEU A 32 10.85 -14.13 9.07
CA LEU A 32 9.42 -13.79 8.95
C LEU A 32 9.01 -12.59 9.79
N VAL A 33 9.55 -12.47 11.01
CA VAL A 33 9.28 -11.29 11.85
C VAL A 33 9.80 -10.02 11.18
N ARG A 34 11.00 -10.06 10.58
CA ARG A 34 11.55 -8.92 9.82
C ARG A 34 10.71 -8.61 8.59
N GLU A 35 10.38 -9.62 7.77
CA GLU A 35 9.50 -9.45 6.60
C GLU A 35 8.15 -8.84 6.99
N ALA A 36 7.57 -9.30 8.10
CA ALA A 36 6.33 -8.75 8.62
C ALA A 36 6.50 -7.29 9.06
N ILE A 37 7.60 -6.94 9.73
CA ILE A 37 7.92 -5.56 10.11
C ILE A 37 8.10 -4.67 8.88
N ASP A 38 8.83 -5.14 7.87
CA ASP A 38 9.02 -4.40 6.61
C ASP A 38 7.69 -4.21 5.86
N ALA A 39 6.77 -5.16 6.03
CA ALA A 39 5.40 -5.10 5.51
C ALA A 39 4.44 -4.27 6.38
N ILE A 40 4.85 -3.84 7.59
CA ILE A 40 4.16 -2.77 8.33
C ILE A 40 4.42 -1.49 7.54
N SER A 41 3.66 -1.32 6.47
CA SER A 41 3.61 -0.06 5.77
C SER A 41 2.96 0.95 6.70
N ASP A 42 3.43 2.18 6.62
CA ASP A 42 2.71 3.40 7.02
C ASP A 42 1.39 3.54 6.20
N THR A 43 0.73 2.46 5.79
CA THR A 43 -0.48 2.47 4.95
C THR A 43 -1.57 3.33 5.55
N ASP A 44 -1.69 3.31 6.88
CA ASP A 44 -2.61 4.19 7.59
C ASP A 44 -2.20 5.66 7.47
N ASP A 45 -0.91 5.95 7.46
CA ASP A 45 -0.39 7.30 7.27
C ASP A 45 -0.43 7.75 5.80
N SER A 46 -0.14 6.87 4.85
CA SER A 46 -0.28 7.11 3.42
C SER A 46 -1.74 7.33 3.04
N ARG A 47 -2.66 6.51 3.56
CA ARG A 47 -4.11 6.67 3.36
C ARG A 47 -4.61 7.97 3.99
N ARG A 48 -4.18 8.28 5.22
CA ARG A 48 -4.51 9.53 5.91
C ARG A 48 -4.03 10.75 5.11
N ARG A 49 -2.77 10.78 4.71
CA ARG A 49 -2.18 11.86 3.88
C ARG A 49 -2.90 12.00 2.54
N ALA A 50 -3.29 10.90 1.90
CA ALA A 50 -4.05 10.95 0.65
C ALA A 50 -5.44 11.56 0.84
N ILE A 51 -6.13 11.22 1.93
CA ILE A 51 -7.43 11.83 2.28
C ILE A 51 -7.26 13.33 2.56
N GLU A 52 -6.27 13.70 3.38
CA GLU A 52 -5.97 15.10 3.69
C GLU A 52 -5.66 15.91 2.43
N ALA A 53 -4.88 15.34 1.50
CA ALA A 53 -4.59 15.99 0.22
C ALA A 53 -5.83 16.20 -0.64
N ILE A 54 -6.76 15.22 -0.69
CA ILE A 54 -8.02 15.35 -1.43
C ILE A 54 -8.91 16.42 -0.78
N LEU A 55 -9.01 16.45 0.55
CA LEU A 55 -9.85 17.41 1.27
C LEU A 55 -9.28 18.84 1.24
N ALA A 56 -7.96 18.98 1.19
CA ALA A 56 -7.28 20.27 1.08
C ALA A 56 -7.23 20.82 -0.35
N ALA A 57 -7.57 20.01 -1.35
CA ALA A 57 -7.58 20.44 -2.73
C ALA A 57 -8.65 21.54 -2.96
N PRO A 58 -8.31 22.64 -3.64
CA PRO A 58 -9.31 23.63 -4.04
C PRO A 58 -10.41 22.99 -4.89
N PRO A 59 -11.67 23.44 -4.76
CA PRO A 59 -12.74 23.01 -5.66
C PRO A 59 -12.33 23.25 -7.11
N ILE A 60 -12.47 22.21 -7.94
CA ILE A 60 -12.24 22.32 -9.37
C ILE A 60 -13.59 22.56 -10.06
N PRO A 61 -13.62 23.38 -11.13
CA PRO A 61 -14.80 23.48 -11.97
C PRO A 61 -15.07 22.10 -12.59
N VAL A 62 -16.30 21.63 -12.43
CA VAL A 62 -16.77 20.38 -13.03
C VAL A 62 -18.00 20.69 -13.90
N PRO A 63 -18.19 19.99 -15.03
CA PRO A 63 -19.40 20.13 -15.83
C PRO A 63 -20.66 19.86 -15.01
N ASP A 64 -21.74 20.59 -15.30
CA ASP A 64 -23.03 20.42 -14.63
C ASP A 64 -23.68 19.06 -14.96
N ASP A 65 -23.42 18.52 -16.16
CA ASP A 65 -23.88 17.20 -16.58
C ASP A 65 -22.79 16.13 -16.31
N PRO A 66 -23.08 15.11 -15.48
CA PRO A 66 -22.20 13.97 -15.27
C PRO A 66 -21.80 13.22 -16.56
N ALA A 67 -22.62 13.24 -17.61
CA ALA A 67 -22.30 12.62 -18.89
C ALA A 67 -21.15 13.34 -19.60
N ASP A 68 -21.09 14.66 -19.48
CA ASP A 68 -20.03 15.49 -20.05
C ASP A 68 -18.71 15.25 -19.33
N LEU A 69 -18.74 15.22 -17.98
CA LEU A 69 -17.56 14.86 -17.19
C LEU A 69 -17.04 13.45 -17.52
N ARG A 70 -17.94 12.48 -17.75
CA ARG A 70 -17.52 11.13 -18.15
C ARG A 70 -16.81 11.14 -19.50
N ARG A 71 -17.33 11.86 -20.49
CA ARG A 71 -16.71 11.98 -21.82
C ARG A 71 -15.32 12.61 -21.73
N GLU A 72 -15.17 13.70 -20.96
CA GLU A 72 -13.86 14.33 -20.72
C GLU A 72 -12.84 13.37 -20.08
N LEU A 73 -13.27 12.59 -19.08
CA LEU A 73 -12.40 11.61 -18.41
C LEU A 73 -11.99 10.46 -19.34
N ASP A 74 -12.90 9.99 -20.18
CA ASP A 74 -12.63 8.93 -21.15
C ASP A 74 -11.66 9.40 -22.24
N GLU A 75 -11.80 10.64 -22.73
CA GLU A 75 -10.84 11.28 -23.64
C GLU A 75 -9.46 11.42 -23.00
N ALA A 76 -9.37 11.92 -21.77
CA ALA A 76 -8.10 12.09 -21.06
C ALA A 76 -7.39 10.75 -20.76
N ARG A 77 -8.16 9.69 -20.45
CA ARG A 77 -7.63 8.33 -20.24
C ARG A 77 -7.19 7.68 -21.54
N GLY A 78 -7.93 7.91 -22.63
CA GLY A 78 -7.53 7.53 -23.98
C GLY A 78 -6.20 8.16 -24.37
N ALA A 79 -6.06 9.48 -24.19
CA ALA A 79 -4.85 10.24 -24.50
C ALA A 79 -3.61 9.74 -23.74
N ARG A 80 -3.74 9.38 -22.45
CA ARG A 80 -2.62 8.81 -21.67
C ARG A 80 -2.15 7.45 -22.18
N ARG A 81 -3.03 6.65 -22.80
CA ARG A 81 -2.66 5.35 -23.36
C ARG A 81 -1.78 5.51 -24.60
N PHE A 82 -2.06 6.50 -25.45
CA PHE A 82 -1.25 6.78 -26.65
C PHE A 82 0.16 7.28 -26.33
N VAL A 83 0.34 8.06 -25.27
CA VAL A 83 1.67 8.55 -24.84
C VAL A 83 2.56 7.41 -24.32
N ARG A 84 1.97 6.36 -23.73
CA ARG A 84 2.72 5.24 -23.16
C ARG A 84 3.16 4.20 -24.19
N ASP A 85 2.47 4.08 -25.31
CA ASP A 85 2.79 3.13 -26.40
C ASP A 85 3.76 3.71 -27.45
N SER A 86 4.22 4.96 -27.27
CA SER A 86 5.17 5.65 -28.16
C SER A 86 6.58 5.82 -27.55
N ALA A 87 6.92 5.05 -26.51
CA ALA A 87 8.20 5.11 -25.79
C ALA A 87 8.88 3.73 -25.70
#